data_AF-W7Q9F8-F1
#
_entry.id   AF-W7Q9F8-F1
#
_cell.length_a   1.000
_cell.length_b   1.000
_cell.length_c   1.000
_cell.angle_alpha   90.00
_cell.angle_beta   90.00
_cell.angle_gamma   90.00
#
_symmetry.space_group_name_H-M   'P 1'
#
loop_
_entity.id
_entity.type
_entity.pdbx_description
1 polymer ?
#
loop_
_entity_poly.entity_id
_entity_poly.type
_entity_poly.pdbx_seq_one_letter_code
_entity_poly.pdbx_strand_id
1 'polypeptide(L)'
;MYIEEILSGGVSAEALTGLEAEGGDGGDAEQDALYDEAVQFVTESRRASISAVQRRFKIGYNRAARLVEAMEVAGVVSSMGTNGAREVLAPPPVGN
;
A
#
# COMPACT_ATOMS: atom_id res chain seq x y z
N MET A 1 2.27 -27.42 -25.95
CA MET A 1 2.55 -26.28 -26.86
C MET A 1 2.29 -25.03 -26.05
N TYR A 2 3.34 -24.25 -25.77
CA TYR A 2 3.20 -22.95 -25.13
C TYR A 2 2.64 -21.98 -26.15
N ILE A 3 1.63 -21.19 -25.76
CA ILE A 3 0.98 -20.23 -26.64
C ILE A 3 1.86 -18.98 -26.61
N GLU A 4 2.69 -18.79 -27.64
CA GLU A 4 3.63 -17.65 -27.75
C GLU A 4 2.92 -16.29 -27.92
N GLU A 5 1.60 -16.30 -28.09
CA GLU A 5 0.77 -15.11 -28.26
C GLU A 5 0.58 -14.28 -26.97
N ILE A 6 0.83 -14.87 -25.79
CA ILE A 6 0.83 -14.11 -24.52
C ILE A 6 2.08 -13.21 -24.41
N LEU A 7 3.17 -13.56 -25.10
CA LEU A 7 4.41 -12.79 -25.10
C LEU A 7 4.46 -11.68 -26.15
N SER A 8 3.51 -11.64 -27.10
CA SER A 8 3.47 -10.62 -28.16
C SER A 8 2.40 -9.54 -27.97
N GLY A 9 1.70 -9.55 -26.83
CA GLY A 9 0.72 -8.53 -26.48
C GLY A 9 1.39 -7.20 -26.16
N GLY A 10 1.45 -6.32 -27.17
CA GLY A 10 1.92 -4.94 -27.07
C GLY A 10 1.24 -4.15 -25.96
N VAL A 11 1.76 -4.24 -24.76
CA VAL A 11 1.72 -3.16 -23.78
C VAL A 11 2.87 -2.23 -24.14
N SER A 12 2.58 -1.22 -24.96
CA SER A 12 3.54 -0.12 -25.15
C SER A 12 3.96 0.38 -23.77
N ALA A 13 5.27 0.49 -23.55
CA ALA A 13 5.82 1.06 -22.33
C ALA A 13 5.18 2.41 -21.97
N GLU A 14 4.67 3.14 -22.96
CA GLU A 14 3.92 4.39 -22.83
C GLU A 14 2.61 4.29 -22.03
N ALA A 15 1.92 3.14 -22.02
CA ALA A 15 0.72 2.92 -21.20
C ALA A 15 1.04 2.52 -19.74
N LEU A 16 2.29 2.12 -19.47
CA LEU A 16 2.78 1.81 -18.12
C LEU A 16 3.43 3.05 -17.48
N THR A 17 4.08 3.89 -18.29
CA THR A 17 4.77 5.13 -17.85
C THR A 17 3.83 6.24 -17.36
N GLY A 18 2.51 6.10 -17.49
CA GLY A 18 1.53 7.02 -16.89
C GLY A 18 1.29 6.81 -15.39
N LEU A 19 1.92 5.79 -14.79
CA LEU A 19 1.79 5.45 -13.36
C LEU A 19 3.14 5.47 -12.62
N GLU A 20 4.23 5.87 -13.28
CA GLU A 20 5.62 5.78 -12.77
C GLU A 20 6.26 7.14 -12.41
N ALA A 21 5.46 8.19 -12.26
CA ALA A 21 5.86 9.42 -11.57
C ALA A 21 4.63 9.83 -10.75
N GLU A 22 4.54 9.61 -9.43
CA GLU A 22 5.36 10.28 -8.41
C GLU A 22 5.51 9.37 -7.16
N GLY A 23 6.74 8.99 -6.82
CA GLY A 23 6.99 8.23 -5.58
C GLY A 23 8.39 7.67 -5.39
N GLY A 24 9.33 8.07 -6.24
CA GLY A 24 10.75 7.87 -6.01
C GLY A 24 11.27 8.94 -5.05
N ASP A 25 11.03 8.75 -3.76
CA ASP A 25 11.98 9.22 -2.77
C ASP A 25 12.24 8.09 -1.77
N GLY A 26 13.52 7.80 -1.53
CA GLY A 26 14.00 6.85 -0.53
C GLY A 26 13.86 7.39 0.89
N GLY A 27 12.89 8.28 1.12
CA GLY A 27 12.54 8.85 2.40
C GLY A 27 11.74 7.88 3.26
N ASP A 28 11.92 8.04 4.56
CA ASP A 28 11.24 7.33 5.64
C ASP A 28 9.73 7.22 5.38
N ALA A 29 9.13 6.06 5.59
CA ALA A 29 7.73 5.85 5.22
C ALA A 29 6.74 6.64 6.10
N GLU A 30 7.17 7.11 7.27
CA GLU A 30 6.47 8.12 8.08
C GLU A 30 6.44 9.51 7.42
N GLN A 31 7.36 9.80 6.51
CA GLN A 31 7.39 11.04 5.72
C GLN A 31 6.60 10.91 4.41
N ASP A 32 6.00 9.75 4.13
CA ASP A 32 5.16 9.58 2.96
C ASP A 32 3.89 10.44 3.11
N ALA A 33 3.63 11.29 2.12
CA ALA A 33 2.46 12.17 2.12
C ALA A 33 1.12 11.43 2.27
N LEU A 34 1.07 10.13 1.98
CA LEU A 34 -0.13 9.30 2.14
C LEU A 34 -0.26 8.63 3.51
N TYR A 35 0.73 8.78 4.40
CA TYR A 35 0.77 8.06 5.68
C TYR A 35 -0.45 8.35 6.55
N ASP A 36 -0.75 9.63 6.79
CA ASP A 36 -1.89 10.03 7.63
C ASP A 36 -3.22 9.54 7.06
N GLU A 37 -3.43 9.69 5.75
CA GLU A 37 -4.64 9.21 5.09
C GLU A 37 -4.75 7.68 5.16
N ALA A 38 -3.63 6.97 5.04
CA ALA A 38 -3.59 5.53 5.13
C ALA A 38 -3.87 5.04 6.55
N VAL A 39 -3.36 5.71 7.59
CA VAL A 39 -3.70 5.45 9.00
C VAL A 39 -5.19 5.64 9.23
N GLN A 40 -5.76 6.74 8.74
CA GLN A 40 -7.20 6.99 8.84
C GLN A 40 -8.00 5.88 8.15
N PHE A 41 -7.66 5.52 6.92
CA PHE A 41 -8.33 4.44 6.21
C PHE A 41 -8.25 3.10 6.95
N VAL A 42 -7.08 2.76 7.49
CA VAL A 42 -6.86 1.49 8.20
C VAL A 42 -7.65 1.45 9.51
N THR A 43 -7.66 2.55 10.26
CA THR A 43 -8.41 2.67 11.53
C THR A 43 -9.92 2.63 11.33
N GLU A 44 -10.44 3.29 10.30
CA GLU A 44 -11.86 3.27 9.93
C GLU A 44 -12.31 1.92 9.36
N SER A 45 -11.58 1.40 8.37
CA SER A 45 -11.98 0.18 7.65
C SER A 45 -11.65 -1.10 8.40
N ARG A 46 -10.75 -1.03 9.40
CA ARG A 46 -10.14 -2.18 10.09
C ARG A 46 -9.40 -3.14 9.16
N ARG A 47 -8.88 -2.64 8.03
CA ARG A 47 -8.18 -3.44 6.99
C ARG A 47 -6.72 -3.01 6.82
N ALA A 48 -5.82 -3.60 7.60
CA ALA A 48 -4.37 -3.32 7.56
C ALA A 48 -3.56 -4.23 6.62
N SER A 49 -4.09 -4.59 5.44
CA SER A 49 -3.32 -5.39 4.48
C SER A 49 -2.73 -4.53 3.37
N ILE A 50 -1.52 -4.89 2.91
CA ILE A 50 -0.81 -4.18 1.82
C ILE A 50 -1.72 -4.04 0.59
N SER A 51 -2.41 -5.12 0.20
CA SER A 51 -3.31 -5.08 -0.95
C SER A 51 -4.52 -4.16 -0.77
N ALA A 52 -5.00 -3.92 0.46
CA ALA A 52 -6.08 -2.98 0.72
C ALA A 52 -5.59 -1.53 0.53
N VAL A 53 -4.41 -1.21 1.03
CA VAL A 53 -3.77 0.11 0.86
C VAL A 53 -3.47 0.37 -0.61
N GLN A 54 -2.91 -0.61 -1.34
CA GLN A 54 -2.65 -0.49 -2.78
C GLN A 54 -3.90 -0.10 -3.56
N ARG A 55 -5.03 -0.78 -3.33
CA ARG A 55 -6.28 -0.50 -4.06
C ARG A 55 -6.89 0.84 -3.65
N ARG A 56 -6.82 1.22 -2.37
CA ARG A 56 -7.43 2.45 -1.86
C ARG A 56 -6.70 3.71 -2.35
N PHE A 57 -5.38 3.64 -2.46
CA PHE A 57 -4.52 4.78 -2.81
C PHE A 57 -3.90 4.68 -4.20
N LYS A 58 -4.16 3.58 -4.93
CA LYS A 58 -3.64 3.31 -6.28
C LYS A 58 -2.11 3.41 -6.37
N ILE A 59 -1.43 2.87 -5.36
CA ILE A 59 0.04 2.86 -5.26
C ILE A 59 0.64 1.47 -5.49
N GLY A 60 1.92 1.43 -5.86
CA GLY A 60 2.69 0.20 -6.03
C GLY A 60 2.89 -0.58 -4.72
N TYR A 61 3.19 -1.88 -4.84
CA TYR A 61 3.35 -2.80 -3.70
C TYR A 61 4.39 -2.30 -2.69
N ASN A 62 5.59 -1.91 -3.15
CA ASN A 62 6.68 -1.49 -2.27
C ASN A 62 6.32 -0.25 -1.42
N ARG A 63 5.57 0.71 -2.00
CA ARG A 63 5.12 1.91 -1.28
C ARG A 63 4.07 1.55 -0.22
N ALA A 64 3.09 0.72 -0.60
CA ALA A 64 2.08 0.24 0.34
C ALA A 64 2.69 -0.61 1.47
N ALA A 65 3.70 -1.43 1.17
CA ALA A 65 4.43 -2.21 2.18
C ALA A 65 5.11 -1.30 3.19
N ARG A 66 5.87 -0.31 2.71
CA ARG A 66 6.53 0.71 3.53
C ARG A 66 5.55 1.46 4.46
N LEU A 67 4.41 1.89 3.93
CA LEU A 67 3.36 2.55 4.72
C LEU A 67 2.84 1.65 5.85
N VAL A 68 2.55 0.38 5.54
CA VAL A 68 2.04 -0.59 6.52
C VAL A 68 3.10 -0.96 7.57
N GLU A 69 4.37 -1.01 7.19
CA GLU A 69 5.49 -1.20 8.12
C GLU A 69 5.66 0.00 9.07
N ALA A 70 5.59 1.24 8.55
CA ALA A 70 5.60 2.42 9.40
C ALA A 70 4.44 2.43 10.40
N MET A 71 3.24 2.00 9.98
CA MET A 71 2.11 1.82 10.88
C MET A 71 2.36 0.79 11.98
N GLU A 72 3.15 -0.27 11.71
CA GLU A 72 3.54 -1.24 12.73
C GLU A 72 4.49 -0.61 13.74
N VAL A 73 5.51 0.11 13.25
CA VAL A 73 6.49 0.80 14.09
C VAL A 73 5.82 1.85 14.98
N ALA A 74 4.84 2.58 14.45
CA ALA A 74 4.04 3.55 15.18
C ALA A 74 3.00 2.92 16.13
N GLY A 75 2.83 1.59 16.12
CA GLY A 75 1.85 0.88 16.95
C GLY A 75 0.39 1.04 16.50
N VAL A 76 0.15 1.48 15.26
CA VAL A 76 -1.20 1.58 14.67
C VAL A 76 -1.72 0.19 14.30
N VAL A 77 -0.85 -0.69 13.81
CA VAL A 77 -1.17 -2.06 13.43
C VAL A 77 -0.27 -3.07 14.14
N SER A 78 -0.72 -4.31 14.27
CA SER A 78 0.08 -5.40 14.80
C SER A 78 1.17 -5.81 13.82
N SER A 79 2.13 -6.58 14.32
CA SER A 79 2.99 -7.40 13.47
C SER A 79 2.17 -8.32 12.57
N MET A 80 2.81 -8.74 11.47
CA MET A 80 2.19 -9.62 10.49
C MET A 80 1.84 -10.98 11.13
N GLY A 81 0.56 -11.35 11.07
CA GLY A 81 0.06 -12.64 11.49
C GLY A 81 0.46 -13.77 10.53
N THR A 82 0.16 -15.01 10.93
CA THR A 82 0.51 -16.23 10.18
C THR A 82 -0.13 -16.33 8.79
N ASN A 83 -1.24 -15.61 8.57
CA ASN A 83 -1.94 -15.52 7.30
C ASN A 83 -1.54 -14.28 6.47
N GLY A 84 -0.52 -13.53 6.89
CA GLY A 84 -0.09 -12.29 6.24
C GLY A 84 -1.00 -11.09 6.53
N ALA A 85 -2.03 -11.23 7.37
CA ALA A 85 -2.88 -10.13 7.81
C ALA A 85 -2.31 -9.46 9.05
N ARG A 86 -2.65 -8.19 9.25
CA ARG A 86 -2.31 -7.40 10.43
C ARG A 86 -3.60 -6.95 11.09
N GLU A 87 -3.60 -6.89 12.42
CA GLU A 87 -4.71 -6.36 13.20
C GLU A 87 -4.52 -4.86 13.43
N VAL A 88 -5.62 -4.12 13.49
CA VAL A 88 -5.56 -2.68 13.76
C VAL A 88 -5.65 -2.44 15.26
N LEU A 89 -4.60 -1.85 15.84
CA LEU A 89 -4.50 -1.61 17.28
C LEU A 89 -5.03 -0.23 17.64
N ALA A 90 -4.82 0.76 16.77
CA ALA A 90 -5.28 2.12 17.01
C ALA A 90 -6.83 2.19 17.04
N PRO A 91 -7.39 3.04 17.92
CA PRO A 91 -8.82 3.34 17.91
C PRO A 91 -9.22 4.03 16.60
N PRO A 92 -10.50 3.97 16.20
CA PRO A 92 -11.00 4.78 15.09
C PRO A 92 -10.73 6.27 15.37
N PRO A 93 -10.52 7.08 14.32
CA PRO A 93 -10.25 8.50 14.49
C PRO A 93 -11.42 9.13 15.26
N VAL A 94 -11.10 9.94 16.29
CA VAL A 94 -12.12 10.68 17.03
C VAL A 94 -12.74 11.69 16.07
N GLY A 95 -13.94 11.38 15.58
CA GLY A 95 -14.70 12.30 14.74
C GLY A 95 -14.92 13.61 15.47
N ASN A 96 -14.56 14.72 14.83
CA ASN A 96 -15.03 16.05 15.24
C ASN A 96 -16.46 16.26 14.75
#